data_AF-A0A067MRS8-F1
#
_entry.id   AF-A0A067MRS8-F1
#
_cell.length_a   1.000
_cell.length_b   1.000
_cell.length_c   1.000
_cell.angle_alpha   90.00
_cell.angle_beta   90.00
_cell.angle_gamma   90.00
#
_symmetry.space_group_name_H-M   'P 1'
#
loop_
_entity.id
_entity.type
_entity.pdbx_description
1 polymer ?
#
loop_
_entity_poly.entity_id
_entity_poly.type
_entity_poly.pdbx_seq_one_letter_code
_entity_poly.pdbx_strand_id
1 'polypeptide(L)'
;MAYRHPRHALPVMVLSLSVWFLEGQAAGLTSGQLQRVQANLQQGATRSWELGTRAQAILELNHPEASVFSPSSLPPNPPPLESSVDDVIAIARSVVSSRPAGPGPLIANDASAADPASIGPAVLLANWTQPDNGTDYANAAAAQLSYLLNTVPRAPSGAISHLNNQVALWSDFMYMVPPFLAYYGALSGNSSLLEEAYHQSSLYRSALKSSSGLWQHIVMGSAPDSGYWATGNGWAAMGMLRVYATLKHSAQSSHFSSQQRDLANWVTEIHNAAFPHLSSSNLFSNYIQRSSFLDASSTALLAASVFRSATLFSNSNRHVPSAIQIFQTLTNGSHVDPNGWLTPVVDPYNVGQSGQDSPEGQAFLLMLQAAYQDWNSAGQPGQNSASRSVAVGPGLVVILASTIFLLST
;
A
#
# COMPACT_ATOMS: atom_id res chain seq x y z
N MET A 1 -67.39 8.48 -41.42
CA MET A 1 -66.09 8.89 -41.98
C MET A 1 -65.20 9.34 -40.84
N ALA A 2 -64.23 8.51 -40.44
CA ALA A 2 -63.30 8.81 -39.37
C ALA A 2 -62.01 9.36 -39.97
N TYR A 3 -61.63 10.59 -39.61
CA TYR A 3 -60.35 11.18 -39.99
C TYR A 3 -59.46 11.25 -38.75
N ARG A 4 -58.44 10.38 -38.68
CA ARG A 4 -57.37 10.41 -37.66
C ARG A 4 -56.27 11.33 -38.17
N HIS A 5 -55.94 12.37 -37.42
CA HIS A 5 -54.70 13.14 -37.63
C HIS A 5 -53.48 12.36 -37.08
N PRO A 6 -52.35 12.33 -37.81
CA PRO A 6 -51.10 11.78 -37.29
C PRO A 6 -50.42 12.80 -36.36
N ARG A 7 -50.03 12.36 -35.16
CA ARG A 7 -49.13 13.13 -34.29
C ARG A 7 -47.70 12.83 -34.70
N HIS A 8 -47.02 13.82 -35.28
CA HIS A 8 -45.57 13.77 -35.46
C HIS A 8 -44.89 14.12 -34.13
N ALA A 9 -44.13 13.18 -33.57
CA ALA A 9 -43.22 13.46 -32.46
C ALA A 9 -41.88 13.92 -33.04
N LEU A 10 -41.50 15.18 -32.76
CA LEU A 10 -40.16 15.68 -33.01
C LEU A 10 -39.19 15.11 -31.95
N PRO A 11 -38.01 14.62 -32.32
CA PRO A 11 -37.02 14.19 -31.35
C PRO A 11 -36.43 15.44 -30.65
N VAL A 12 -36.63 15.54 -29.35
CA VAL A 12 -35.93 16.52 -28.50
C VAL A 12 -34.49 16.05 -28.35
N MET A 13 -33.57 16.71 -29.05
CA MET A 13 -32.14 16.52 -28.88
C MET A 13 -31.72 17.20 -27.58
N VAL A 14 -31.54 16.41 -26.52
CA VAL A 14 -30.99 16.89 -25.24
C VAL A 14 -29.47 17.01 -25.42
N LEU A 15 -29.01 18.22 -25.71
CA LEU A 15 -27.60 18.60 -25.61
C LEU A 15 -27.22 18.67 -24.13
N SER A 16 -26.54 17.63 -23.64
CA SER A 16 -25.93 17.62 -22.32
C SER A 16 -24.64 18.46 -22.37
N LEU A 17 -24.74 19.71 -21.97
CA LEU A 17 -23.56 20.54 -21.67
C LEU A 17 -22.93 20.02 -20.37
N SER A 18 -21.89 19.19 -20.53
CA SER A 18 -21.03 18.79 -19.40
C SER A 18 -20.16 19.99 -19.03
N VAL A 19 -20.52 20.70 -17.97
CA VAL A 19 -19.64 21.69 -17.35
C VAL A 19 -18.54 20.92 -16.63
N TRP A 20 -17.37 20.85 -17.25
CA TRP A 20 -16.16 20.38 -16.59
C TRP A 20 -15.74 21.45 -15.58
N PHE A 21 -16.03 21.23 -14.30
CA PHE A 21 -15.30 21.92 -13.25
C PHE A 21 -13.87 21.38 -13.30
N LEU A 22 -12.95 22.18 -13.84
CA LEU A 22 -11.52 22.01 -13.60
C LEU A 22 -11.27 22.39 -12.14
N GLU A 23 -11.61 21.50 -11.21
CA GLU A 23 -11.03 21.53 -9.87
C GLU A 23 -9.52 21.39 -10.05
N GLY A 24 -8.76 22.37 -9.57
CA GLY A 24 -7.30 22.38 -9.67
C GLY A 24 -6.75 21.07 -9.13
N GLN A 25 -5.93 20.39 -9.94
CA GLN A 25 -5.23 19.18 -9.52
C GLN A 25 -4.50 19.47 -8.21
N ALA A 26 -4.70 18.63 -7.19
CA ALA A 26 -3.95 18.74 -5.95
C ALA A 26 -2.46 18.58 -6.28
N ALA A 27 -1.71 19.67 -6.14
CA ALA A 27 -0.26 19.58 -6.15
C ALA A 27 0.12 18.77 -4.90
N GLY A 28 0.80 17.64 -5.10
CA GLY A 28 1.35 16.83 -4.00
C GLY A 28 2.41 17.60 -3.22
N LEU A 29 3.34 16.88 -2.58
CA LEU A 29 4.46 17.55 -1.91
C LEU A 29 5.23 18.44 -2.89
N THR A 30 5.58 19.65 -2.45
CA THR A 30 6.52 20.50 -3.20
C THR A 30 7.88 19.81 -3.30
N SER A 31 8.68 20.14 -4.32
CA SER A 31 10.03 19.54 -4.48
C SER A 31 10.90 19.72 -3.23
N GLY A 32 10.80 20.85 -2.55
CA GLY A 32 11.52 21.11 -1.31
C GLY A 32 11.03 20.27 -0.13
N GLN A 33 9.71 20.04 0.00
CA GLN A 33 9.17 19.11 0.99
C GLN A 33 9.59 17.68 0.67
N LEU A 34 9.49 17.25 -0.59
CA LEU A 34 9.86 15.90 -1.02
C LEU A 34 11.31 15.58 -0.66
N GLN A 35 12.24 16.51 -0.97
CA GLN A 35 13.66 16.36 -0.63
C GLN A 35 13.89 16.24 0.88
N ARG A 36 13.24 17.07 1.71
CA ARG A 36 13.37 16.96 3.17
C ARG A 36 12.77 15.67 3.71
N VAL A 37 11.63 15.25 3.18
CA VAL A 37 10.97 14.00 3.58
C VAL A 37 11.86 12.79 3.27
N GLN A 38 12.47 12.76 2.07
CA GLN A 38 13.43 11.73 1.68
C GLN A 38 14.71 11.78 2.53
N ALA A 39 15.24 12.97 2.83
CA ALA A 39 16.43 13.13 3.67
C ALA A 39 16.19 12.64 5.11
N ASN A 40 15.05 13.00 5.70
CA ASN A 40 14.66 12.54 7.04
C ASN A 40 14.45 11.02 7.09
N LEU A 41 13.82 10.45 6.05
CA LEU A 41 13.71 8.99 5.91
C LEU A 41 15.09 8.33 5.83
N GLN A 42 16.01 8.90 5.05
CA GLN A 42 17.37 8.37 4.92
C GLN A 42 18.15 8.39 6.24
N GLN A 43 17.98 9.45 7.04
CA GLN A 43 18.68 9.60 8.31
C GLN A 43 18.04 8.78 9.43
N GLY A 44 16.71 8.70 9.46
CA GLY A 44 15.96 8.06 10.54
C GLY A 44 15.82 6.54 10.40
N ALA A 45 15.75 6.01 9.17
CA ALA A 45 15.56 4.57 8.95
C ALA A 45 16.83 3.79 9.30
N THR A 46 16.79 3.09 10.43
CA THR A 46 17.93 2.33 10.97
C THR A 46 17.56 0.93 11.42
N ARG A 47 16.28 0.66 11.70
CA ARG A 47 15.78 -0.67 12.06
C ARG A 47 15.55 -1.53 10.82
N SER A 48 15.45 -2.84 11.03
CA SER A 48 15.39 -3.81 9.95
C SER A 48 14.19 -3.62 9.02
N TRP A 49 12.98 -3.41 9.56
CA TRP A 49 11.79 -3.10 8.77
C TRP A 49 11.87 -1.72 8.11
N GLU A 50 12.39 -0.71 8.82
CA GLU A 50 12.52 0.65 8.29
C GLU A 50 13.40 0.70 7.05
N LEU A 51 14.49 -0.07 7.01
CA LEU A 51 15.37 -0.16 5.85
C LEU A 51 14.64 -0.75 4.63
N GLY A 52 13.86 -1.82 4.83
CA GLY A 52 13.06 -2.41 3.76
C GLY A 52 11.94 -1.51 3.27
N THR A 53 11.23 -0.86 4.20
CA THR A 53 10.17 0.10 3.88
C THR A 53 10.72 1.35 3.20
N ARG A 54 11.90 1.83 3.61
CA ARG A 54 12.62 2.91 2.92
C ARG A 54 12.97 2.52 1.49
N ALA A 55 13.57 1.34 1.30
CA ALA A 55 13.93 0.86 -0.03
C ALA A 55 12.70 0.75 -0.95
N GLN A 56 11.57 0.24 -0.42
CA GLN A 56 10.32 0.15 -1.16
C GLN A 56 9.71 1.52 -1.47
N ALA A 57 9.74 2.48 -0.54
CA ALA A 57 9.25 3.84 -0.78
C ALA A 57 10.04 4.56 -1.87
N ILE A 58 11.37 4.44 -1.85
CA ILE A 58 12.25 5.01 -2.86
C ILE A 58 12.02 4.33 -4.22
N LEU A 59 11.91 3.00 -4.26
CA LEU A 59 11.60 2.26 -5.48
C LEU A 59 10.28 2.72 -6.10
N GLU A 60 9.22 2.85 -5.29
CA GLU A 60 7.91 3.28 -5.80
C GLU A 60 7.89 4.72 -6.31
N LEU A 61 8.63 5.62 -5.65
CA LEU A 61 8.61 7.05 -5.97
C LEU A 61 9.57 7.43 -7.10
N ASN A 62 10.81 6.95 -7.03
CA ASN A 62 11.87 7.38 -7.94
C ASN A 62 11.96 6.48 -9.17
N HIS A 63 11.60 5.19 -9.03
CA HIS A 63 11.80 4.15 -10.06
C HIS A 63 10.53 3.30 -10.25
N PRO A 64 9.37 3.94 -10.48
CA PRO A 64 8.07 3.26 -10.51
C PRO A 64 8.03 2.11 -11.53
N GLU A 65 8.81 2.17 -12.61
CA GLU A 65 8.92 1.14 -13.64
C GLU A 65 9.53 -0.17 -13.13
N ALA A 66 10.37 -0.12 -12.10
CA ALA A 66 11.01 -1.27 -11.46
C ALA A 66 10.21 -1.80 -10.26
N SER A 67 9.20 -1.06 -9.80
CA SER A 67 8.28 -1.50 -8.75
C SER A 67 7.35 -2.61 -9.24
N VAL A 68 6.94 -3.50 -8.33
CA VAL A 68 5.92 -4.54 -8.62
C VAL A 68 4.57 -3.96 -9.01
N PHE A 69 4.33 -2.68 -8.74
CA PHE A 69 3.11 -1.97 -9.14
C PHE A 69 3.13 -1.45 -10.58
N SER A 70 4.29 -1.52 -11.26
CA SER A 70 4.40 -1.29 -12.68
C SER A 70 3.60 -2.33 -13.46
N PRO A 71 2.92 -1.96 -14.57
CA PRO A 71 2.21 -2.94 -15.40
C PRO A 71 3.15 -3.90 -16.17
N SER A 72 4.47 -3.69 -16.09
CA SER A 72 5.50 -4.54 -16.68
C SER A 72 5.48 -5.97 -16.15
N SER A 73 5.94 -6.93 -16.96
CA SER A 73 6.11 -8.31 -16.52
C SER A 73 7.19 -8.44 -15.45
N LEU A 74 7.04 -9.41 -14.54
CA LEU A 74 8.04 -9.82 -13.55
C LEU A 74 8.56 -11.24 -13.85
N PRO A 75 9.90 -11.46 -13.85
CA PRO A 75 10.95 -10.44 -13.68
C PRO A 75 10.94 -9.38 -14.80
N PRO A 76 11.39 -8.14 -14.53
CA PRO A 76 11.54 -7.14 -15.57
C PRO A 76 12.51 -7.66 -16.64
N ASN A 77 12.11 -7.58 -17.90
CA ASN A 77 12.90 -7.98 -19.05
C ASN A 77 12.90 -6.88 -20.14
N PRO A 78 14.05 -6.27 -20.47
CA PRO A 78 15.37 -6.51 -19.86
C PRO A 78 15.40 -6.10 -18.37
N PRO A 79 16.36 -6.60 -17.58
CA PRO A 79 16.62 -6.08 -16.24
C PRO A 79 16.80 -4.56 -16.27
N PRO A 80 16.34 -3.80 -15.25
CA PRO A 80 16.64 -2.38 -15.16
C PRO A 80 18.15 -2.15 -15.17
N LEU A 81 18.58 -1.03 -15.75
CA LEU A 81 19.99 -0.65 -15.69
C LEU A 81 20.36 -0.32 -14.24
N GLU A 82 21.54 -0.72 -13.77
CA GLU A 82 21.99 -0.44 -12.39
C GLU A 82 21.86 1.04 -12.04
N SER A 83 22.29 1.94 -12.93
CA SER A 83 22.24 3.37 -12.70
C SER A 83 20.82 3.93 -12.57
N SER A 84 19.79 3.16 -13.00
CA SER A 84 18.40 3.55 -12.86
C SER A 84 17.79 3.15 -11.52
N VAL A 85 18.49 2.40 -10.64
CA VAL A 85 17.98 2.00 -9.32
C VAL A 85 19.07 2.00 -8.23
N ASP A 86 20.15 2.76 -8.43
CA ASP A 86 21.35 2.71 -7.57
C ASP A 86 21.08 3.12 -6.11
N ASP A 87 20.16 4.04 -5.85
CA ASP A 87 19.77 4.45 -4.49
C ASP A 87 19.08 3.32 -3.70
N VAL A 88 18.28 2.48 -4.35
CA VAL A 88 17.67 1.27 -3.77
C VAL A 88 18.74 0.19 -3.57
N ILE A 89 19.60 -0.02 -4.56
CA ILE A 89 20.68 -1.02 -4.49
C ILE A 89 21.70 -0.65 -3.42
N ALA A 90 22.00 0.64 -3.21
CA ALA A 90 22.92 1.09 -2.17
C ALA A 90 22.44 0.67 -0.76
N ILE A 91 21.12 0.70 -0.50
CA ILE A 91 20.54 0.22 0.77
C ILE A 91 20.75 -1.29 0.89
N ALA A 92 20.42 -2.04 -0.17
CA ALA A 92 20.58 -3.50 -0.18
C ALA A 92 22.05 -3.92 0.00
N ARG A 93 22.97 -3.24 -0.69
CA ARG A 93 24.43 -3.42 -0.60
C ARG A 93 24.90 -3.19 0.83
N SER A 94 24.50 -2.08 1.47
CA SER A 94 24.85 -1.77 2.86
C SER A 94 24.42 -2.89 3.82
N VAL A 95 23.20 -3.40 3.67
CA VAL A 95 22.68 -4.50 4.48
C VAL A 95 23.48 -5.79 4.26
N VAL A 96 23.68 -6.21 3.01
CA VAL A 96 24.37 -7.47 2.72
C VAL A 96 25.84 -7.41 3.09
N SER A 97 26.52 -6.28 2.88
CA SER A 97 27.92 -6.10 3.29
C SER A 97 28.10 -6.09 4.81
N SER A 98 27.08 -5.67 5.57
CA SER A 98 27.10 -5.66 7.04
C SER A 98 26.63 -6.97 7.67
N ARG A 99 26.09 -7.89 6.85
CA ARG A 99 25.52 -9.16 7.31
C ARG A 99 26.62 -10.11 7.81
N PRO A 100 26.47 -10.73 9.00
CA PRO A 100 27.38 -11.77 9.45
C PRO A 100 27.45 -12.94 8.46
N ALA A 101 28.62 -13.56 8.34
CA ALA A 101 28.78 -14.76 7.54
C ALA A 101 27.96 -15.93 8.11
N GLY A 102 27.45 -16.80 7.23
CA GLY A 102 26.70 -18.01 7.60
C GLY A 102 25.19 -17.91 7.39
N PRO A 103 24.42 -18.93 7.85
CA PRO A 103 22.97 -18.96 7.73
C PRO A 103 22.31 -17.95 8.66
N GLY A 104 21.10 -17.50 8.31
CA GLY A 104 20.32 -16.57 9.13
C GLY A 104 19.77 -15.39 8.33
N PRO A 105 19.09 -14.46 9.01
CA PRO A 105 18.40 -13.35 8.38
C PRO A 105 19.35 -12.37 7.66
N LEU A 106 18.79 -11.50 6.82
CA LEU A 106 19.50 -10.40 6.15
C LEU A 106 20.07 -9.40 7.14
N ILE A 107 19.39 -9.21 8.27
CA ILE A 107 19.81 -8.36 9.38
C ILE A 107 19.76 -9.21 10.65
N ALA A 108 20.92 -9.40 11.28
CA ALA A 108 21.07 -10.24 12.46
C ALA A 108 20.73 -9.49 13.76
N ASN A 109 20.57 -10.25 14.86
CA ASN A 109 20.30 -9.75 16.20
C ASN A 109 19.00 -8.92 16.34
N ASP A 110 18.03 -9.17 15.46
CA ASP A 110 16.68 -8.65 15.60
C ASP A 110 15.81 -9.64 16.39
N ALA A 111 14.91 -9.14 17.25
CA ALA A 111 13.91 -9.96 17.93
C ALA A 111 12.83 -10.45 16.96
N SER A 112 12.59 -9.69 15.87
CA SER A 112 11.72 -10.08 14.79
C SER A 112 12.41 -11.07 13.85
N ALA A 113 11.70 -12.14 13.53
CA ALA A 113 12.06 -13.04 12.44
C ALA A 113 11.60 -12.49 11.08
N ALA A 114 10.58 -11.64 11.07
CA ALA A 114 9.92 -11.16 9.87
C ALA A 114 10.56 -9.88 9.31
N ASP A 115 10.89 -8.91 10.17
CA ASP A 115 11.32 -7.58 9.76
C ASP A 115 12.58 -7.56 8.87
N PRO A 116 13.60 -8.41 9.10
CA PRO A 116 14.73 -8.52 8.18
C PRO A 116 14.36 -8.95 6.76
N ALA A 117 13.20 -9.58 6.54
CA ALA A 117 12.74 -9.98 5.21
C ALA A 117 12.23 -8.78 4.37
N SER A 118 11.87 -7.67 5.01
CA SER A 118 11.31 -6.48 4.35
C SER A 118 12.24 -5.88 3.28
N ILE A 119 13.56 -5.93 3.48
CA ILE A 119 14.59 -5.48 2.53
C ILE A 119 14.90 -6.53 1.45
N GLY A 120 14.39 -7.75 1.60
CA GLY A 120 14.60 -8.88 0.70
C GLY A 120 14.27 -8.57 -0.77
N PRO A 121 13.15 -7.90 -1.11
CA PRO A 121 12.88 -7.49 -2.49
C PRO A 121 13.95 -6.59 -3.10
N ALA A 122 14.56 -5.67 -2.34
CA ALA A 122 15.66 -4.83 -2.82
C ALA A 122 16.95 -5.64 -3.02
N VAL A 123 17.24 -6.59 -2.13
CA VAL A 123 18.37 -7.54 -2.28
C VAL A 123 18.21 -8.41 -3.51
N LEU A 124 16.99 -8.90 -3.75
CA LEU A 124 16.65 -9.68 -4.93
C LEU A 124 16.74 -8.86 -6.23
N LEU A 125 16.29 -7.61 -6.21
CA LEU A 125 16.45 -6.67 -7.33
C LEU A 125 17.93 -6.40 -7.61
N ALA A 126 18.72 -6.14 -6.56
CA ALA A 126 20.17 -5.96 -6.70
C ALA A 126 20.82 -7.19 -7.34
N ASN A 127 20.48 -8.39 -6.89
CA ASN A 127 20.94 -9.64 -7.51
C ASN A 127 20.55 -9.77 -8.99
N TRP A 128 19.31 -9.40 -9.34
CA TRP A 128 18.82 -9.46 -10.72
C TRP A 128 19.52 -8.48 -11.65
N THR A 129 19.87 -7.29 -11.14
CA THR A 129 20.54 -6.23 -11.92
C THR A 129 22.07 -6.32 -11.92
N GLN A 130 22.67 -6.93 -10.89
CA GLN A 130 24.12 -6.91 -10.63
C GLN A 130 24.63 -8.24 -10.04
N PRO A 131 24.55 -9.36 -10.77
CA PRO A 131 25.00 -10.66 -10.24
C PRO A 131 26.52 -10.71 -9.95
N ASP A 132 27.34 -9.86 -10.60
CA ASP A 132 28.81 -9.96 -10.59
C ASP A 132 29.54 -8.80 -9.90
N ASN A 133 28.90 -8.05 -8.99
CA ASN A 133 29.50 -6.85 -8.38
C ASN A 133 30.35 -7.10 -7.10
N GLY A 134 30.63 -8.36 -6.77
CA GLY A 134 31.38 -8.75 -5.57
C GLY A 134 30.57 -8.79 -4.26
N THR A 135 29.27 -8.47 -4.28
CA THR A 135 28.35 -8.67 -3.16
C THR A 135 27.48 -9.90 -3.40
N ASP A 136 27.45 -10.83 -2.46
CA ASP A 136 26.74 -12.11 -2.61
C ASP A 136 25.26 -12.01 -2.23
N TYR A 137 24.50 -11.26 -3.04
CA TYR A 137 23.07 -11.05 -2.80
C TYR A 137 22.26 -12.35 -2.88
N ALA A 138 22.61 -13.25 -3.82
CA ALA A 138 21.95 -14.53 -3.99
C ALA A 138 22.01 -15.37 -2.72
N ASN A 139 23.20 -15.58 -2.14
CA ASN A 139 23.32 -16.37 -0.92
C ASN A 139 22.71 -15.68 0.29
N ALA A 140 22.78 -14.35 0.38
CA ALA A 140 22.12 -13.59 1.44
C ALA A 140 20.59 -13.76 1.41
N ALA A 141 19.97 -13.64 0.22
CA ALA A 141 18.53 -13.85 0.05
C ALA A 141 18.14 -15.31 0.33
N ALA A 142 18.91 -16.29 -0.16
CA ALA A 142 18.67 -17.71 0.08
C ALA A 142 18.77 -18.06 1.58
N ALA A 143 19.70 -17.44 2.31
CA ALA A 143 19.84 -17.65 3.76
C ALA A 143 18.66 -17.10 4.55
N GLN A 144 18.14 -15.91 4.20
CA GLN A 144 16.91 -15.37 4.79
C GLN A 144 15.70 -16.25 4.48
N LEU A 145 15.57 -16.72 3.24
CA LEU A 145 14.51 -17.63 2.84
C LEU A 145 14.54 -18.93 3.66
N SER A 146 15.71 -19.56 3.75
CA SER A 146 15.89 -20.79 4.54
C SER A 146 15.61 -20.57 6.03
N TYR A 147 16.04 -19.45 6.59
CA TYR A 147 15.75 -19.08 7.97
C TYR A 147 14.24 -19.00 8.22
N LEU A 148 13.50 -18.26 7.40
CA LEU A 148 12.04 -18.13 7.50
C LEU A 148 11.33 -19.48 7.38
N LEU A 149 11.70 -20.29 6.39
CA LEU A 149 10.97 -21.52 6.10
C LEU A 149 11.26 -22.65 7.07
N ASN A 150 12.51 -22.75 7.55
CA ASN A 150 13.01 -23.94 8.25
C ASN A 150 13.38 -23.70 9.72
N THR A 151 13.53 -22.45 10.16
CA THR A 151 14.03 -22.13 11.52
C THR A 151 13.00 -21.41 12.38
N VAL A 152 12.25 -20.47 11.81
CA VAL A 152 11.34 -19.60 12.56
C VAL A 152 10.17 -20.41 13.17
N PRO A 153 9.77 -20.13 14.43
CA PRO A 153 8.61 -20.79 15.04
C PRO A 153 7.35 -20.65 14.19
N ARG A 154 6.48 -21.67 14.22
CA ARG A 154 5.21 -21.66 13.50
C ARG A 154 4.04 -21.87 14.45
N ALA A 155 2.93 -21.18 14.18
CA ALA A 155 1.66 -21.50 14.81
C ALA A 155 1.19 -22.92 14.41
N PRO A 156 0.29 -23.56 15.17
CA PRO A 156 -0.28 -24.87 14.79
C PRO A 156 -0.93 -24.90 13.40
N SER A 157 -1.38 -23.74 12.89
CA SER A 157 -1.92 -23.57 11.54
C SER A 157 -0.86 -23.59 10.43
N GLY A 158 0.43 -23.56 10.76
CA GLY A 158 1.54 -23.43 9.82
C GLY A 158 2.03 -21.99 9.60
N ALA A 159 1.38 -20.99 10.20
CA ALA A 159 1.74 -19.58 10.04
C ALA A 159 3.13 -19.31 10.63
N ILE A 160 4.02 -18.71 9.85
CA ILE A 160 5.36 -18.32 10.30
C ILE A 160 5.21 -17.19 11.33
N SER A 161 5.88 -17.32 12.47
CA SER A 161 5.85 -16.29 13.52
C SER A 161 6.52 -15.00 13.08
N HIS A 162 6.01 -13.88 13.56
CA HIS A 162 6.68 -12.60 13.44
C HIS A 162 7.93 -12.52 14.33
N LEU A 163 7.90 -13.16 15.51
CA LEU A 163 9.03 -13.20 16.46
C LEU A 163 9.89 -14.46 16.29
N ASN A 164 11.18 -14.35 16.59
CA ASN A 164 12.12 -15.45 16.43
C ASN A 164 12.14 -16.46 17.59
N ASN A 165 11.63 -16.10 18.78
CA ASN A 165 11.77 -16.88 20.02
C ASN A 165 10.45 -17.45 20.55
N GLN A 166 9.32 -17.05 19.99
CA GLN A 166 7.98 -17.52 20.34
C GLN A 166 7.04 -17.37 19.14
N VAL A 167 5.88 -18.02 19.20
CA VAL A 167 4.82 -17.80 18.21
C VAL A 167 4.04 -16.54 18.58
N ALA A 168 4.13 -15.51 17.74
CA ALA A 168 3.31 -14.31 17.79
C ALA A 168 3.01 -13.87 16.36
N LEU A 169 1.74 -13.62 16.06
CA LEU A 169 1.29 -13.22 14.71
C LEU A 169 0.93 -11.75 14.76
N TRP A 170 1.70 -10.93 14.05
CA TRP A 170 1.57 -9.47 14.03
C TRP A 170 1.08 -9.05 12.64
N SER A 171 0.13 -8.13 12.54
CA SER A 171 -0.39 -7.63 11.25
C SER A 171 0.72 -7.17 10.29
N ASP A 172 1.80 -6.64 10.86
CA ASP A 172 3.00 -6.10 10.23
C ASP A 172 3.72 -7.14 9.36
N PHE A 173 3.66 -8.42 9.77
CA PHE A 173 4.24 -9.55 9.03
C PHE A 173 3.85 -9.53 7.55
N MET A 174 2.62 -9.10 7.24
CA MET A 174 2.09 -9.05 5.89
C MET A 174 2.89 -8.19 4.93
N TYR A 175 3.55 -7.14 5.43
CA TYR A 175 4.38 -6.29 4.60
C TYR A 175 5.83 -6.79 4.49
N MET A 176 6.28 -7.58 5.47
CA MET A 176 7.68 -8.00 5.56
C MET A 176 7.94 -9.29 4.77
N VAL A 177 7.22 -10.37 5.09
CA VAL A 177 7.56 -11.72 4.62
C VAL A 177 6.87 -12.11 3.31
N PRO A 178 5.52 -12.03 3.18
CA PRO A 178 4.85 -12.46 1.95
C PRO A 178 5.35 -11.76 0.68
N PRO A 179 5.61 -10.44 0.66
CA PRO A 179 6.17 -9.78 -0.52
C PRO A 179 7.57 -10.29 -0.89
N PHE A 180 8.42 -10.60 0.09
CA PHE A 180 9.73 -11.21 -0.15
C PHE A 180 9.60 -12.58 -0.80
N LEU A 181 8.76 -13.45 -0.24
CA LEU A 181 8.51 -14.79 -0.80
C LEU A 181 7.96 -14.73 -2.23
N ALA A 182 6.99 -13.85 -2.46
CA ALA A 182 6.37 -13.67 -3.77
C ALA A 182 7.40 -13.19 -4.80
N TYR A 183 8.19 -12.16 -4.46
CA TYR A 183 9.17 -11.60 -5.39
C TYR A 183 10.29 -12.59 -5.68
N TYR A 184 10.76 -13.34 -4.68
CA TYR A 184 11.71 -14.45 -4.86
C TYR A 184 11.14 -15.48 -5.84
N GLY A 185 9.91 -15.94 -5.60
CA GLY A 185 9.22 -16.89 -6.46
C GLY A 185 9.10 -16.42 -7.91
N ALA A 186 8.73 -15.16 -8.12
CA ALA A 186 8.60 -14.58 -9.45
C ALA A 186 9.95 -14.52 -10.19
N LEU A 187 11.03 -14.04 -9.56
CA LEU A 187 12.35 -13.95 -10.18
C LEU A 187 12.95 -15.33 -10.49
N SER A 188 12.72 -16.31 -9.61
CA SER A 188 13.27 -17.67 -9.76
C SER A 188 12.39 -18.62 -10.56
N GLY A 189 11.18 -18.22 -10.95
CA GLY A 189 10.18 -19.10 -11.56
C GLY A 189 9.66 -20.19 -10.61
N ASN A 190 9.81 -20.02 -9.29
CA ASN A 190 9.41 -21.00 -8.29
C ASN A 190 7.96 -20.75 -7.83
N SER A 191 7.04 -21.55 -8.36
CA SER A 191 5.60 -21.46 -8.06
C SER A 191 5.27 -21.76 -6.61
N SER A 192 6.01 -22.65 -5.95
CA SER A 192 5.79 -23.00 -4.55
C SER A 192 6.06 -21.82 -3.62
N LEU A 193 6.98 -20.91 -3.98
CA LEU A 193 7.21 -19.68 -3.21
C LEU A 193 6.10 -18.65 -3.43
N LEU A 194 5.56 -18.54 -4.66
CA LEU A 194 4.38 -17.72 -4.95
C LEU A 194 3.15 -18.22 -4.18
N GLU A 195 2.97 -19.54 -4.12
CA GLU A 195 1.90 -20.18 -3.36
C GLU A 195 2.09 -20.00 -1.86
N GLU A 196 3.31 -20.17 -1.33
CA GLU A 196 3.59 -19.93 0.09
C GLU A 196 3.35 -18.48 0.50
N ALA A 197 3.68 -17.50 -0.36
CA ALA A 197 3.37 -16.09 -0.10
C ALA A 197 1.86 -15.85 0.06
N TYR A 198 1.04 -16.42 -0.84
CA TYR A 198 -0.41 -16.39 -0.71
C TYR A 198 -0.90 -17.15 0.53
N HIS A 199 -0.33 -18.34 0.79
CA HIS A 199 -0.73 -19.20 1.90
C HIS A 199 -0.51 -18.50 3.24
N GLN A 200 0.67 -17.90 3.46
CA GLN A 200 0.94 -17.11 4.65
C GLN A 200 -0.01 -15.90 4.77
N SER A 201 -0.37 -15.25 3.66
CA SER A 201 -1.38 -14.19 3.64
C SER A 201 -2.75 -14.67 4.14
N SER A 202 -3.18 -15.84 3.69
CA SER A 202 -4.45 -16.47 4.09
C SER A 202 -4.47 -16.86 5.57
N LEU A 203 -3.37 -17.41 6.07
CA LEU A 203 -3.22 -17.80 7.47
C LEU A 203 -3.26 -16.59 8.41
N TYR A 204 -2.55 -15.51 8.06
CA TYR A 204 -2.55 -14.26 8.82
C TYR A 204 -3.93 -13.59 8.82
N ARG A 205 -4.61 -13.55 7.66
CA ARG A 205 -6.00 -13.08 7.62
C ARG A 205 -6.89 -13.90 8.54
N SER A 206 -6.78 -15.23 8.48
CA SER A 206 -7.62 -16.13 9.29
C SER A 206 -7.39 -15.94 10.80
N ALA A 207 -6.16 -15.61 11.20
CA ALA A 207 -5.80 -15.40 12.60
C ALA A 207 -6.15 -14.00 13.13
N LEU A 208 -6.01 -12.95 12.31
CA LEU A 208 -6.07 -11.55 12.75
C LEU A 208 -7.37 -10.84 12.41
N LYS A 209 -8.08 -11.25 11.35
CA LYS A 209 -9.31 -10.57 10.93
C LYS A 209 -10.41 -10.74 11.98
N SER A 210 -10.95 -9.61 12.43
CA SER A 210 -12.15 -9.57 13.28
C SER A 210 -13.45 -9.61 12.46
N SER A 211 -14.59 -9.65 13.17
CA SER A 211 -15.92 -9.58 12.55
C SER A 211 -16.20 -8.27 11.82
N SER A 212 -15.52 -7.16 12.18
CA SER A 212 -15.67 -5.88 11.49
C SER A 212 -14.98 -5.84 10.13
N GLY A 213 -14.04 -6.75 9.88
CA GLY A 213 -13.13 -6.71 8.73
C GLY A 213 -11.76 -6.10 9.04
N LEU A 214 -11.63 -5.36 10.15
CA LEU A 214 -10.34 -4.89 10.65
C LEU A 214 -9.53 -6.04 11.24
N TRP A 215 -8.22 -5.96 11.10
CA TRP A 215 -7.27 -6.90 11.66
C TRP A 215 -6.84 -6.43 13.05
N GLN A 216 -6.77 -7.36 13.99
CA GLN A 216 -6.07 -7.16 15.26
C GLN A 216 -4.58 -6.96 15.00
N HIS A 217 -3.93 -6.18 15.86
CA HIS A 217 -2.51 -5.89 15.72
C HIS A 217 -1.67 -7.13 16.01
N ILE A 218 -1.83 -7.75 17.19
CA ILE A 218 -1.05 -8.92 17.62
C ILE A 218 -1.95 -9.95 18.27
N VAL A 219 -1.86 -11.19 17.80
CA VAL A 219 -2.42 -12.37 18.48
C VAL A 219 -1.32 -13.36 18.83
N MET A 220 -1.57 -14.16 19.87
CA MET A 220 -0.58 -15.06 20.49
C MET A 220 0.62 -14.29 21.09
N GLY A 221 1.66 -15.02 21.50
CA GLY A 221 2.83 -14.46 22.16
C GLY A 221 2.59 -13.97 23.60
N SER A 222 3.65 -13.45 24.21
CA SER A 222 3.65 -12.97 25.60
C SER A 222 3.01 -11.59 25.80
N ALA A 223 2.83 -10.82 24.73
CA ALA A 223 2.30 -9.46 24.78
C ALA A 223 1.33 -9.20 23.61
N PRO A 224 0.14 -9.84 23.61
CA PRO A 224 -0.85 -9.64 22.56
C PRO A 224 -1.45 -8.23 22.62
N ASP A 225 -1.83 -7.71 21.45
CA ASP A 225 -2.56 -6.46 21.27
C ASP A 225 -3.77 -6.72 20.37
N SER A 226 -4.92 -6.89 21.01
CA SER A 226 -6.19 -7.15 20.32
C SER A 226 -6.78 -5.93 19.61
N GLY A 227 -6.11 -4.77 19.68
CA GLY A 227 -6.56 -3.53 19.06
C GLY A 227 -6.45 -3.52 17.55
N TYR A 228 -7.35 -2.76 16.92
CA TYR A 228 -7.32 -2.51 15.49
C TYR A 228 -6.41 -1.32 15.20
N TRP A 229 -5.10 -1.55 15.37
CA TRP A 229 -4.08 -0.55 15.09
C TRP A 229 -4.11 -0.20 13.61
N ALA A 230 -4.22 1.10 13.30
CA ALA A 230 -4.46 1.59 11.96
C ALA A 230 -3.26 1.30 11.05
N THR A 231 -2.03 1.49 11.53
CA THR A 231 -0.81 1.19 10.77
C THR A 231 -0.72 -0.31 10.46
N GLY A 232 -1.01 -1.18 11.43
CA GLY A 232 -1.07 -2.63 11.23
C GLY A 232 -2.05 -3.04 10.11
N ASN A 233 -3.21 -2.37 10.03
CA ASN A 233 -4.16 -2.59 8.93
C ASN A 233 -3.63 -2.04 7.58
N GLY A 234 -2.90 -0.93 7.59
CA GLY A 234 -2.18 -0.42 6.42
C GLY A 234 -1.10 -1.37 5.92
N TRP A 235 -0.30 -1.95 6.83
CA TRP A 235 0.69 -2.97 6.52
C TRP A 235 0.06 -4.21 5.89
N ALA A 236 -1.05 -4.70 6.47
CA ALA A 236 -1.80 -5.82 5.94
C ALA A 236 -2.29 -5.54 4.51
N ALA A 237 -2.92 -4.38 4.28
CA ALA A 237 -3.42 -4.00 2.96
C ALA A 237 -2.31 -3.87 1.92
N MET A 238 -1.26 -3.09 2.22
CA MET A 238 -0.16 -2.87 1.28
C MET A 238 0.68 -4.12 1.04
N GLY A 239 0.89 -4.95 2.06
CA GLY A 239 1.58 -6.22 1.94
C GLY A 239 0.86 -7.17 0.99
N MET A 240 -0.47 -7.33 1.17
CA MET A 240 -1.30 -8.12 0.25
C MET A 240 -1.32 -7.55 -1.17
N LEU A 241 -1.29 -6.22 -1.34
CA LEU A 241 -1.22 -5.60 -2.66
C LEU A 241 0.13 -5.86 -3.37
N ARG A 242 1.25 -5.88 -2.63
CA ARG A 242 2.55 -6.25 -3.20
C ARG A 242 2.58 -7.72 -3.65
N VAL A 243 1.97 -8.62 -2.88
CA VAL A 243 1.80 -10.04 -3.28
C VAL A 243 0.90 -10.13 -4.51
N TYR A 244 -0.26 -9.46 -4.49
CA TYR A 244 -1.20 -9.43 -5.62
C TYR A 244 -0.50 -8.97 -6.91
N ALA A 245 0.19 -7.83 -6.85
CA ALA A 245 0.85 -7.26 -8.02
C ALA A 245 1.94 -8.21 -8.54
N THR A 246 2.72 -8.81 -7.64
CA THR A 246 3.72 -9.82 -8.02
C THR A 246 3.09 -11.02 -8.73
N LEU A 247 2.00 -11.58 -8.19
CA LEU A 247 1.27 -12.68 -8.84
C LEU A 247 0.74 -12.26 -10.21
N LYS A 248 0.09 -11.10 -10.29
CA LYS A 248 -0.53 -10.56 -11.50
C LYS A 248 0.48 -10.35 -12.63
N HIS A 249 1.66 -9.86 -12.30
CA HIS A 249 2.71 -9.52 -13.27
C HIS A 249 3.70 -10.66 -13.52
N SER A 250 3.65 -11.75 -12.73
CA SER A 250 4.47 -12.94 -12.97
C SER A 250 4.07 -13.70 -14.24
N ALA A 251 5.01 -14.49 -14.78
CA ALA A 251 4.74 -15.44 -15.86
C ALA A 251 3.65 -16.48 -15.52
N GLN A 252 3.29 -16.64 -14.24
CA GLN A 252 2.32 -17.62 -13.75
C GLN A 252 0.97 -17.00 -13.38
N SER A 253 0.71 -15.76 -13.76
CA SER A 253 -0.49 -14.99 -13.39
C SER A 253 -1.81 -15.76 -13.55
N SER A 254 -1.99 -16.47 -14.67
CA SER A 254 -3.21 -17.24 -14.94
C SER A 254 -3.45 -18.37 -13.93
N HIS A 255 -2.39 -19.00 -13.44
CA HIS A 255 -2.45 -20.06 -12.43
C HIS A 255 -2.94 -19.54 -11.07
N PHE A 256 -2.63 -18.27 -10.76
CA PHE A 256 -2.95 -17.64 -9.48
C PHE A 256 -4.21 -16.75 -9.52
N SER A 257 -5.08 -16.91 -10.51
CA SER A 257 -6.25 -16.03 -10.67
C SER A 257 -7.24 -16.05 -9.49
N SER A 258 -7.41 -17.19 -8.81
CA SER A 258 -8.20 -17.28 -7.56
C SER A 258 -7.53 -16.53 -6.41
N GLN A 259 -6.23 -16.70 -6.25
CA GLN A 259 -5.41 -16.09 -5.20
C GLN A 259 -5.38 -14.57 -5.37
N GLN A 260 -5.26 -14.09 -6.61
CA GLN A 260 -5.40 -12.67 -6.95
C GLN A 260 -6.78 -12.14 -6.52
N ARG A 261 -7.86 -12.86 -6.82
CA ARG A 261 -9.22 -12.45 -6.42
C ARG A 261 -9.38 -12.38 -4.89
N ASP A 262 -8.85 -13.36 -4.18
CA ASP A 262 -8.89 -13.41 -2.73
C ASP A 262 -8.15 -12.23 -2.10
N LEU A 263 -6.91 -11.98 -2.51
CA LEU A 263 -6.11 -10.84 -2.03
C LEU A 263 -6.82 -9.51 -2.29
N ALA A 264 -7.37 -9.32 -3.49
CA ALA A 264 -8.15 -8.12 -3.82
C ALA A 264 -9.38 -7.94 -2.91
N ASN A 265 -10.11 -9.04 -2.64
CA ASN A 265 -11.25 -9.02 -1.73
C ASN A 265 -10.82 -8.70 -0.29
N TRP A 266 -9.73 -9.28 0.20
CA TRP A 266 -9.26 -9.08 1.57
C TRP A 266 -8.74 -7.65 1.81
N VAL A 267 -8.07 -7.05 0.83
CA VAL A 267 -7.72 -5.62 0.87
C VAL A 267 -8.98 -4.75 0.90
N THR A 268 -9.97 -5.09 0.06
CA THR A 268 -11.25 -4.37 0.01
C THR A 268 -12.03 -4.49 1.33
N GLU A 269 -11.93 -5.63 2.04
CA GLU A 269 -12.49 -5.81 3.39
C GLU A 269 -11.89 -4.82 4.38
N ILE A 270 -10.55 -4.67 4.40
CA ILE A 270 -9.86 -3.70 5.28
C ILE A 270 -10.31 -2.28 4.94
N HIS A 271 -10.36 -1.90 3.67
CA HIS A 271 -10.80 -0.56 3.27
C HIS A 271 -12.25 -0.28 3.68
N ASN A 272 -13.16 -1.23 3.42
CA ASN A 272 -14.56 -1.11 3.81
C ASN A 272 -14.77 -1.04 5.32
N ALA A 273 -13.89 -1.66 6.11
CA ALA A 273 -13.94 -1.62 7.56
C ALA A 273 -13.30 -0.36 8.14
N ALA A 274 -12.21 0.15 7.55
CA ALA A 274 -11.46 1.30 8.06
C ALA A 274 -12.09 2.65 7.70
N PHE A 275 -12.41 2.88 6.43
CA PHE A 275 -12.81 4.20 5.92
C PHE A 275 -14.11 4.79 6.51
N PRO A 276 -15.09 4.00 7.00
CA PRO A 276 -16.21 4.56 7.76
C PRO A 276 -15.81 5.28 9.07
N HIS A 277 -14.58 5.08 9.54
CA HIS A 277 -14.03 5.71 10.75
C HIS A 277 -13.06 6.86 10.45
N LEU A 278 -12.96 7.31 9.19
CA LEU A 278 -12.18 8.49 8.85
C LEU A 278 -12.77 9.71 9.58
N SER A 279 -11.93 10.43 10.32
CA SER A 279 -12.39 11.60 11.07
C SER A 279 -12.71 12.78 10.14
N SER A 280 -13.36 13.81 10.70
CA SER A 280 -13.62 15.06 9.98
C SER A 280 -12.36 15.84 9.59
N SER A 281 -11.21 15.53 10.20
CA SER A 281 -9.91 16.10 9.80
C SER A 281 -9.18 15.25 8.76
N ASN A 282 -9.88 14.29 8.12
CA ASN A 282 -9.32 13.35 7.15
C ASN A 282 -8.12 12.55 7.67
N LEU A 283 -8.07 12.28 8.98
CA LEU A 283 -7.10 11.38 9.60
C LEU A 283 -7.81 10.21 10.28
N PHE A 284 -7.19 9.04 10.31
CA PHE A 284 -7.61 7.96 11.20
C PHE A 284 -7.06 8.19 12.61
N SER A 285 -7.80 7.68 13.60
CA SER A 285 -7.24 7.46 14.93
C SER A 285 -6.25 6.31 14.88
N ASN A 286 -5.16 6.39 15.64
CA ASN A 286 -4.12 5.35 15.75
C ASN A 286 -4.73 3.95 15.99
N TYR A 287 -5.80 3.85 16.78
CA TYR A 287 -6.66 2.67 16.83
C TYR A 287 -8.07 3.02 16.33
N ILE A 288 -8.49 2.41 15.23
CA ILE A 288 -9.65 2.84 14.42
C ILE A 288 -10.98 2.83 15.19
N GLN A 289 -11.15 1.91 16.14
CA GLN A 289 -12.40 1.74 16.92
C GLN A 289 -12.18 1.97 18.42
N ARG A 290 -11.20 2.78 18.79
CA ARG A 290 -10.90 3.15 20.17
C ARG A 290 -10.59 4.65 20.24
N SER A 291 -10.76 5.26 21.40
CA SER A 291 -10.30 6.64 21.59
C SER A 291 -8.77 6.64 21.67
N SER A 292 -8.12 7.26 20.68
CA SER A 292 -6.67 7.44 20.63
C SER A 292 -6.33 8.74 19.88
N PHE A 293 -5.05 9.11 19.85
CA PHE A 293 -4.58 10.22 19.03
C PHE A 293 -4.78 9.92 17.53
N LEU A 294 -4.84 10.99 16.72
CA LEU A 294 -4.87 10.90 15.25
C LEU A 294 -3.46 10.56 14.73
N ASP A 295 -3.38 9.71 13.71
CA ASP A 295 -2.10 9.28 13.15
C ASP A 295 -2.07 9.44 11.63
N ALA A 296 -1.22 10.35 11.17
CA ALA A 296 -1.01 10.61 9.75
C ALA A 296 -0.24 9.47 9.07
N SER A 297 0.55 8.67 9.79
CA SER A 297 1.33 7.56 9.21
C SER A 297 0.39 6.48 8.67
N SER A 298 -0.48 5.93 9.54
CA SER A 298 -1.49 4.95 9.13
C SER A 298 -2.45 5.51 8.08
N THR A 299 -2.80 6.79 8.19
CA THR A 299 -3.65 7.48 7.21
C THR A 299 -3.01 7.52 5.84
N ALA A 300 -1.71 7.84 5.76
CA ALA A 300 -0.98 7.84 4.50
C ALA A 300 -0.95 6.43 3.88
N LEU A 301 -0.63 5.39 4.67
CA LEU A 301 -0.50 4.03 4.17
C LEU A 301 -1.84 3.44 3.70
N LEU A 302 -2.92 3.68 4.45
CA LEU A 302 -4.27 3.25 4.06
C LEU A 302 -4.74 3.96 2.77
N ALA A 303 -4.50 5.28 2.64
CA ALA A 303 -4.84 5.98 1.40
C ALA A 303 -3.98 5.52 0.21
N ALA A 304 -2.68 5.29 0.40
CA ALA A 304 -1.81 4.73 -0.63
C ALA A 304 -2.35 3.40 -1.13
N SER A 305 -2.78 2.53 -0.23
CA SER A 305 -3.35 1.23 -0.58
C SER A 305 -4.66 1.33 -1.39
N VAL A 306 -5.46 2.38 -1.19
CA VAL A 306 -6.66 2.62 -2.01
C VAL A 306 -6.28 3.00 -3.44
N PHE A 307 -5.31 3.90 -3.62
CA PHE A 307 -4.84 4.27 -4.95
C PHE A 307 -4.20 3.07 -5.69
N ARG A 308 -3.39 2.28 -4.99
CA ARG A 308 -2.82 1.03 -5.52
C ARG A 308 -3.91 0.02 -5.92
N SER A 309 -4.93 -0.18 -5.10
CA SER A 309 -6.07 -1.04 -5.46
C SER A 309 -6.78 -0.56 -6.74
N ALA A 310 -7.02 0.75 -6.85
CA ALA A 310 -7.73 1.35 -7.99
C ALA A 310 -6.97 1.21 -9.32
N THR A 311 -5.63 1.16 -9.30
CA THR A 311 -4.81 0.90 -10.49
C THR A 311 -4.64 -0.59 -10.77
N LEU A 312 -4.66 -1.44 -9.74
CA LEU A 312 -4.47 -2.88 -9.87
C LEU A 312 -5.73 -3.64 -10.30
N PHE A 313 -6.92 -3.25 -9.82
CA PHE A 313 -8.17 -3.95 -10.13
C PHE A 313 -9.41 -3.06 -10.10
N SER A 314 -10.33 -3.29 -11.05
CA SER A 314 -11.47 -2.41 -11.36
C SER A 314 -12.56 -2.32 -10.28
N ASN A 315 -12.59 -3.24 -9.31
CA ASN A 315 -13.70 -3.37 -8.35
C ASN A 315 -13.48 -2.58 -7.03
N SER A 316 -12.40 -1.81 -6.89
CA SER A 316 -12.02 -1.19 -5.61
C SER A 316 -11.93 0.34 -5.66
N ASN A 317 -12.96 0.97 -6.20
CA ASN A 317 -12.99 2.43 -6.40
C ASN A 317 -13.79 3.20 -5.33
N ARG A 318 -14.47 2.50 -4.42
CA ARG A 318 -15.40 3.11 -3.46
C ARG A 318 -14.76 4.21 -2.61
N HIS A 319 -13.53 3.99 -2.15
CA HIS A 319 -12.85 4.87 -1.19
C HIS A 319 -11.86 5.84 -1.85
N VAL A 320 -11.76 5.85 -3.19
CA VAL A 320 -10.89 6.76 -3.93
C VAL A 320 -11.18 8.23 -3.59
N PRO A 321 -12.44 8.70 -3.51
CA PRO A 321 -12.73 10.08 -3.08
C PRO A 321 -12.14 10.43 -1.70
N SER A 322 -12.25 9.53 -0.72
CA SER A 322 -11.66 9.72 0.61
C SER A 322 -10.14 9.69 0.57
N ALA A 323 -9.53 8.84 -0.26
CA ALA A 323 -8.08 8.82 -0.45
C ALA A 323 -7.56 10.12 -1.08
N ILE A 324 -8.32 10.75 -1.99
CA ILE A 324 -8.01 12.08 -2.56
C ILE A 324 -8.04 13.14 -1.46
N GLN A 325 -9.06 13.13 -0.59
CA GLN A 325 -9.15 14.08 0.53
C GLN A 325 -7.99 13.91 1.52
N ILE A 326 -7.60 12.66 1.82
CA ILE A 326 -6.42 12.36 2.63
C ILE A 326 -5.15 12.89 1.95
N PHE A 327 -4.95 12.59 0.66
CA PHE A 327 -3.79 13.06 -0.09
C PHE A 327 -3.65 14.58 0.00
N GLN A 328 -4.72 15.30 -0.34
CA GLN A 328 -4.79 16.75 -0.24
C GLN A 328 -4.50 17.26 1.17
N THR A 329 -5.03 16.58 2.19
CA THR A 329 -4.82 16.97 3.59
C THR A 329 -3.35 16.82 3.98
N LEU A 330 -2.73 15.67 3.67
CA LEU A 330 -1.36 15.39 4.09
C LEU A 330 -0.30 16.16 3.28
N THR A 331 -0.60 16.56 2.04
CA THR A 331 0.36 17.26 1.17
C THR A 331 0.18 18.77 1.08
N ASN A 332 -0.88 19.35 1.67
CA ASN A 332 -1.12 20.80 1.64
C ASN A 332 -0.13 21.64 2.48
N GLY A 333 0.84 21.00 3.14
CA GLY A 333 1.89 21.64 3.94
C GLY A 333 1.58 21.87 5.42
N SER A 334 0.38 21.51 5.89
CA SER A 334 0.06 21.57 7.34
C SER A 334 0.51 20.34 8.13
N HIS A 335 0.68 19.20 7.46
CA HIS A 335 1.06 17.93 8.08
C HIS A 335 2.53 17.56 7.87
N VAL A 336 3.28 18.37 7.13
CA VAL A 336 4.74 18.25 7.02
C VAL A 336 5.33 19.50 7.66
N ASP A 337 6.00 19.32 8.79
CA ASP A 337 6.58 20.42 9.55
C ASP A 337 7.70 21.14 8.77
N PRO A 338 8.21 22.29 9.25
CA PRO A 338 9.29 23.01 8.58
C PRO A 338 10.58 22.17 8.38
N ASN A 339 10.82 21.18 9.24
CA ASN A 339 11.97 20.28 9.16
C ASN A 339 11.72 19.10 8.19
N GLY A 340 10.50 18.92 7.69
CA GLY A 340 10.14 17.85 6.77
C GLY A 340 9.59 16.59 7.42
N TRP A 341 9.22 16.63 8.70
CA TRP A 341 8.60 15.50 9.40
C TRP A 341 7.08 15.51 9.27
N LEU A 342 6.51 14.33 9.01
CA LEU A 342 5.08 14.09 9.03
C LEU A 342 4.55 14.19 10.46
N THR A 343 3.39 14.83 10.66
CA THR A 343 2.76 15.02 11.97
C THR A 343 1.23 15.10 11.88
N PRO A 344 0.46 14.65 12.89
CA PRO A 344 0.90 13.83 14.04
C PRO A 344 1.18 12.38 13.60
N VAL A 345 2.09 11.70 14.29
CA VAL A 345 2.45 10.31 13.97
C VAL A 345 2.47 9.43 15.22
N VAL A 346 2.28 8.13 15.02
CA VAL A 346 2.60 7.10 16.01
C VAL A 346 4.12 6.96 16.21
N ASP A 347 4.54 6.66 17.44
CA ASP A 347 5.91 6.23 17.72
C ASP A 347 6.10 4.78 17.24
N PRO A 348 6.93 4.51 16.21
CA PRO A 348 7.09 3.17 15.66
C PRO A 348 7.74 2.19 16.67
N TYR A 349 8.35 2.69 17.74
CA TYR A 349 8.96 1.87 18.79
C TYR A 349 8.04 1.67 20.00
N ASN A 350 6.91 2.40 20.06
CA ASN A 350 5.90 2.28 21.08
C ASN A 350 4.53 2.68 20.52
N VAL A 351 3.88 1.74 19.83
CA VAL A 351 2.67 1.98 19.03
C VAL A 351 1.49 2.57 19.82
N GLY A 352 1.51 2.50 21.15
CA GLY A 352 0.50 3.11 22.02
C GLY A 352 0.72 4.60 22.27
N GLN A 353 1.83 5.18 21.83
CA GLN A 353 2.23 6.57 22.05
C GLN A 353 2.36 7.33 20.73
N SER A 354 2.16 8.64 20.80
CA SER A 354 2.45 9.53 19.67
C SER A 354 3.95 9.81 19.61
N GLY A 355 4.52 9.76 18.41
CA GLY A 355 5.90 10.12 18.11
C GLY A 355 6.02 11.53 17.53
N GLN A 356 7.26 11.94 17.29
CA GLN A 356 7.58 13.19 16.57
C GLN A 356 8.30 12.90 15.25
N ASP A 357 9.31 12.04 15.30
CA ASP A 357 10.13 11.67 14.15
C ASP A 357 9.88 10.19 13.83
N SER A 358 9.16 9.90 12.75
CA SER A 358 8.80 8.54 12.36
C SER A 358 9.33 8.21 10.97
N PRO A 359 10.40 7.40 10.85
CA PRO A 359 10.88 6.91 9.55
C PRO A 359 9.78 6.18 8.77
N GLU A 360 8.91 5.42 9.46
CA GLU A 360 7.73 4.82 8.86
C GLU A 360 6.78 5.87 8.26
N GLY A 361 6.43 6.90 9.02
CA GLY A 361 5.57 7.99 8.56
C GLY A 361 6.12 8.67 7.31
N GLN A 362 7.43 8.92 7.27
CA GLN A 362 8.09 9.47 6.07
C GLN A 362 7.94 8.51 4.88
N ALA A 363 8.22 7.23 5.06
CA ALA A 363 8.12 6.24 3.99
C ALA A 363 6.69 6.11 3.46
N PHE A 364 5.68 6.11 4.35
CA PHE A 364 4.27 6.01 3.94
C PHE A 364 3.78 7.25 3.21
N LEU A 365 4.25 8.44 3.60
CA LEU A 365 3.95 9.66 2.86
C LEU A 365 4.53 9.62 1.43
N LEU A 366 5.75 9.10 1.27
CA LEU A 366 6.35 8.91 -0.06
C LEU A 366 5.62 7.84 -0.88
N MET A 367 5.19 6.73 -0.26
CA MET A 367 4.37 5.71 -0.93
C MET A 367 3.00 6.26 -1.35
N LEU A 368 2.39 7.11 -0.52
CA LEU A 368 1.15 7.82 -0.86
C LEU A 368 1.35 8.75 -2.06
N GLN A 369 2.46 9.51 -2.08
CA GLN A 369 2.83 10.36 -3.20
C GLN A 369 3.00 9.56 -4.49
N ALA A 370 3.72 8.43 -4.44
CA ALA A 370 3.93 7.55 -5.58
C ALA A 370 2.61 6.91 -6.07
N ALA A 371 1.80 6.38 -5.15
CA ALA A 371 0.53 5.74 -5.49
C ALA A 371 -0.47 6.73 -6.12
N TYR A 372 -0.51 7.98 -5.64
CA TYR A 372 -1.33 9.03 -6.24
C TYR A 372 -0.84 9.40 -7.65
N GLN A 373 0.48 9.52 -7.86
CA GLN A 373 1.06 9.81 -9.17
C GLN A 373 0.72 8.72 -10.21
N ASP A 374 0.83 7.46 -9.82
CA ASP A 374 0.47 6.32 -10.68
C ASP A 374 -1.03 6.28 -10.96
N TRP A 375 -1.87 6.50 -9.94
CA TRP A 375 -3.32 6.60 -10.09
C TRP A 375 -3.74 7.73 -11.03
N ASN A 376 -3.11 8.90 -10.89
CA ASN A 376 -3.36 10.05 -11.76
C ASN A 376 -2.94 9.74 -13.20
N SER A 377 -1.77 9.12 -13.39
CA SER A 377 -1.24 8.73 -14.70
C SER A 377 -2.08 7.63 -15.37
N ALA A 378 -2.73 6.78 -14.59
CA ALA A 378 -3.68 5.77 -15.06
C ALA A 378 -5.06 6.34 -15.47
N GLY A 379 -5.24 7.66 -15.48
CA GLY A 379 -6.50 8.31 -15.87
C GLY A 379 -7.52 8.39 -14.74
N GLN A 380 -7.07 8.43 -13.48
CA GLN A 380 -7.89 8.69 -12.29
C GLN A 380 -9.06 7.70 -12.10
N PRO A 381 -8.83 6.38 -12.17
CA PRO A 381 -9.90 5.39 -12.02
C PRO A 381 -10.61 5.55 -10.67
N GLY A 382 -11.95 5.59 -10.71
CA GLY A 382 -12.75 5.68 -9.49
C GLY A 382 -12.95 7.07 -8.89
N GLN A 383 -12.41 8.13 -9.50
CA GLN A 383 -12.57 9.51 -9.00
C GLN A 383 -14.05 9.90 -8.79
N ASN A 384 -14.93 9.48 -9.72
CA ASN A 384 -16.36 9.78 -9.70
C ASN A 384 -17.20 8.73 -8.95
N SER A 385 -16.59 7.80 -8.21
CA SER A 385 -17.31 6.70 -7.56
C SER A 385 -18.19 7.13 -6.39
N ALA A 386 -18.09 8.38 -5.92
CA ALA A 386 -19.00 8.97 -4.93
C ALA A 386 -20.42 9.28 -5.49
N SER A 387 -20.60 9.34 -6.81
CA SER A 387 -21.84 9.88 -7.42
C SER A 387 -23.00 8.88 -7.53
N ARG A 388 -22.90 7.67 -6.98
CA ARG A 388 -23.93 6.61 -7.12
C ARG A 388 -24.53 6.07 -5.83
N SER A 389 -24.45 6.82 -4.73
CA SER A 389 -25.01 6.37 -3.43
C SER A 389 -25.85 7.43 -2.74
N VAL A 390 -26.83 7.99 -3.45
CA VAL A 390 -28.05 8.50 -2.81
C VAL A 390 -29.24 7.86 -3.51
N ALA A 391 -29.77 6.80 -2.92
CA ALA A 391 -31.09 6.32 -3.28
C ALA A 391 -32.09 7.40 -2.83
N VAL A 392 -32.48 8.28 -3.74
CA VAL A 392 -33.63 9.17 -3.53
C VAL A 392 -34.86 8.29 -3.67
N GLY A 393 -35.55 8.04 -2.55
CA GLY A 393 -36.87 7.40 -2.53
C GLY A 393 -37.86 8.17 -3.43
N PRO A 394 -38.97 7.53 -3.84
CA PRO A 394 -39.86 8.10 -4.85
C PRO A 394 -40.62 9.29 -4.26
N GLY A 395 -40.16 10.51 -4.55
CA GLY A 395 -40.82 11.72 -4.06
C GLY A 395 -40.25 12.99 -4.68
N LEU A 396 -41.00 13.53 -5.64
CA LEU A 396 -40.91 14.87 -6.23
C LEU A 396 -39.54 15.34 -6.76
N VAL A 397 -39.41 15.31 -8.09
CA VAL A 397 -38.46 16.17 -8.82
C VAL A 397 -39.03 17.60 -8.82
N VAL A 398 -38.44 18.50 -8.02
CA VAL A 398 -38.60 19.94 -8.23
C VAL A 398 -37.53 20.39 -9.21
N ILE A 399 -37.93 20.69 -10.44
CA ILE A 399 -37.06 21.33 -11.43
C ILE A 399 -37.01 22.82 -11.09
N LEU A 400 -35.90 23.28 -10.51
CA LEU A 400 -35.54 24.70 -10.49
C LEU A 400 -34.95 25.05 -11.87
N ALA A 401 -35.77 25.64 -12.73
CA ALA A 401 -35.32 26.26 -13.97
C ALA A 401 -34.84 27.69 -13.66
N SER A 402 -33.54 27.94 -13.80
CA SER A 402 -32.96 29.27 -13.73
C SER A 402 -33.23 30.02 -15.05
N THR A 403 -34.18 30.94 -15.06
CA THR A 403 -34.44 31.85 -16.18
C THR A 403 -33.40 32.97 -16.18
N ILE A 404 -32.52 33.00 -17.17
CA ILE A 404 -31.62 34.14 -17.43
C ILE A 404 -32.38 35.14 -18.31
N PHE A 405 -32.63 36.35 -17.79
CA PHE A 405 -33.07 37.50 -18.57
C PHE A 405 -31.86 38.10 -19.31
N LEU A 406 -31.87 38.04 -20.65
CA LEU A 406 -31.02 38.88 -21.50
C LEU A 406 -31.77 40.19 -21.76
N LEU A 407 -31.29 41.28 -21.17
CA LEU A 407 -31.66 42.64 -21.57
C LEU A 407 -30.77 43.04 -22.75
N SER A 408 -31.39 43.19 -23.91
CA SER A 408 -30.82 43.81 -25.11
C SER A 408 -30.93 45.34 -25.02
N THR A 409 -29.85 46.05 -25.37
CA THR A 409 -29.93 47.37 -26.01
C THR A 409 -29.68 47.22 -27.49
#